data_AF-A0A962G6U9-F1
#
_entry.id   AF-A0A962G6U9-F1
#
_cell.length_a   1.000
_cell.length_b   1.000
_cell.length_c   1.000
_cell.angle_alpha   90.00
_cell.angle_beta   90.00
_cell.angle_gamma   90.00
#
_symmetry.space_group_name_H-M   'P 1'
#
loop_
_entity.id
_entity.type
_entity.pdbx_description
1 polymer ?
#
loop_
_entity_poly.entity_id
_entity_poly.type
_entity_poly.pdbx_seq_one_letter_code
_entity_poly.pdbx_strand_id
1 'polypeptide(L)'
;PEARVEELYSQYGTIEKMVDRLISRKVPDEVKNVFGRYTAISAIQDRTKLGIDVNEGLKKSVVGPVVIDSVQVEDVTFSDAYEQSIEKRMMAEVEIQTKRQNLETERINAEITVTQAKAQADSALAKAQAEAEAIRVRGIAEADAIKARGEALKQNAQLIALTQAEKWNGVLPATMVPGGTVPFLNLKANSGND
;
A
#
# COMPACT_ATOMS: atom_id res chain seq x y z
N PRO A 1 58.97 -32.73 -24.04
CA PRO A 1 57.69 -33.45 -24.27
C PRO A 1 57.86 -34.95 -24.17
N GLU A 2 58.90 -35.50 -24.81
CA GLU A 2 59.23 -36.95 -24.82
C GLU A 2 59.49 -37.55 -23.43
N ALA A 3 60.21 -36.83 -22.54
CA ALA A 3 60.45 -37.29 -21.16
C ALA A 3 59.16 -37.51 -20.33
N ARG A 4 58.10 -36.72 -20.59
CA ARG A 4 56.80 -36.90 -19.94
C ARG A 4 56.01 -38.09 -20.48
N VAL A 5 56.29 -38.50 -21.72
CA VAL A 5 55.65 -39.66 -22.36
C VAL A 5 56.27 -40.94 -21.81
N GLU A 6 57.58 -41.00 -21.70
CA GLU A 6 58.30 -42.16 -21.13
C GLU A 6 57.93 -42.41 -19.66
N GLU A 7 57.80 -41.35 -18.85
CA GLU A 7 57.35 -41.43 -17.45
C GLU A 7 55.88 -41.91 -17.33
N LEU A 8 55.03 -41.51 -18.29
CA LEU A 8 53.63 -41.94 -18.38
C LEU A 8 53.52 -43.45 -18.64
N TYR A 9 54.26 -43.94 -19.62
CA TYR A 9 54.26 -45.36 -20.00
C TYR A 9 54.96 -46.22 -18.94
N SER A 10 55.97 -45.69 -18.23
CA SER A 10 56.62 -46.37 -17.11
C SER A 10 55.71 -46.50 -15.88
N GLN A 11 54.96 -45.45 -15.51
CA GLN A 11 54.09 -45.46 -14.32
C GLN A 11 52.75 -46.18 -14.54
N TYR A 12 52.16 -46.06 -15.74
CA TYR A 12 50.79 -46.53 -15.99
C TYR A 12 50.71 -47.66 -17.03
N GLY A 13 51.80 -47.96 -17.74
CA GLY A 13 51.89 -49.03 -18.74
C GLY A 13 51.19 -48.71 -20.06
N THR A 14 49.91 -48.35 -20.01
CA THR A 14 49.12 -47.91 -21.17
C THR A 14 48.23 -46.72 -20.83
N ILE A 15 47.85 -45.95 -21.84
CA ILE A 15 46.90 -44.83 -21.69
C ILE A 15 45.56 -45.32 -21.15
N GLU A 16 45.08 -46.50 -21.56
CA GLU A 16 43.84 -47.10 -21.04
C GLU A 16 43.91 -47.40 -19.55
N LYS A 17 45.02 -47.98 -19.07
CA LYS A 17 45.21 -48.26 -17.63
C LYS A 17 45.36 -46.98 -16.81
N MET A 18 45.94 -45.93 -17.40
CA MET A 18 45.99 -44.60 -16.80
C MET A 18 44.59 -44.02 -16.64
N VAL A 19 43.78 -44.03 -17.70
CA VAL A 19 42.38 -43.55 -17.67
C VAL A 19 41.55 -44.34 -16.65
N ASP A 20 41.67 -45.67 -16.65
CA ASP A 20 40.91 -46.51 -15.72
C ASP A 20 41.28 -46.25 -14.24
N ARG A 21 42.58 -46.09 -13.97
CA ARG A 21 43.08 -45.87 -12.61
C ARG A 21 42.84 -44.45 -12.10
N LEU A 22 43.01 -43.44 -12.95
CA LEU A 22 42.93 -42.02 -12.57
C LEU A 22 41.54 -41.42 -12.74
N ILE A 23 40.75 -41.89 -13.71
CA ILE A 23 39.44 -41.29 -14.05
C ILE A 23 38.30 -42.20 -13.57
N SER A 24 38.26 -43.49 -13.97
CA SER A 24 37.10 -44.36 -13.72
C SER A 24 36.76 -44.54 -12.25
N ARG A 25 37.74 -44.46 -11.35
CA ARG A 25 37.51 -44.53 -9.89
C ARG A 25 37.26 -43.18 -9.24
N LYS A 26 38.03 -42.16 -9.63
CA LYS A 26 37.97 -40.83 -9.00
C LYS A 26 36.70 -40.07 -9.37
N VAL A 27 36.20 -40.24 -10.59
CA VAL A 27 35.02 -39.51 -11.06
C VAL A 27 33.77 -39.88 -10.25
N PRO A 28 33.38 -41.17 -10.11
CA PRO A 28 32.20 -41.52 -9.34
C PRO A 28 32.32 -41.18 -7.85
N ASP A 29 33.53 -41.30 -7.27
CA ASP A 29 33.76 -40.97 -5.86
C ASP A 29 33.56 -39.48 -5.59
N GLU A 30 34.13 -38.61 -6.42
CA GLU A 30 33.98 -37.16 -6.28
C GLU A 30 32.55 -36.71 -6.55
N VAL A 31 31.90 -37.26 -7.59
CA VAL A 31 30.48 -37.00 -7.87
C VAL A 31 29.63 -37.34 -6.65
N LYS A 32 29.82 -38.52 -6.03
CA LYS A 32 29.10 -38.89 -4.78
C LYS A 32 29.39 -37.95 -3.62
N ASN A 33 30.65 -37.53 -3.44
CA ASN A 33 31.04 -36.62 -2.36
C ASN A 33 30.38 -35.24 -2.52
N VAL A 34 30.32 -34.71 -3.74
CA VAL A 34 29.66 -33.43 -4.02
C VAL A 34 28.14 -33.58 -3.88
N PHE A 35 27.55 -34.62 -4.48
CA PHE A 35 26.12 -34.91 -4.36
C PHE A 35 25.66 -35.09 -2.91
N GLY A 36 26.48 -35.69 -2.04
CA GLY A 36 26.16 -35.85 -0.62
C GLY A 36 25.97 -34.53 0.15
N ARG A 37 26.37 -33.39 -0.43
CA ARG A 37 26.15 -32.04 0.15
C ARG A 37 24.82 -31.42 -0.28
N TYR A 38 24.15 -32.00 -1.27
CA TYR A 38 22.90 -31.49 -1.82
C TYR A 38 21.73 -32.34 -1.34
N THR A 39 20.61 -31.67 -1.06
CA THR A 39 19.31 -32.35 -0.99
C THR A 39 18.80 -32.60 -2.40
N ALA A 40 17.85 -33.52 -2.58
CA ALA A 40 17.26 -33.75 -3.89
C ALA A 40 16.60 -32.49 -4.49
N ILE A 41 15.98 -31.66 -3.64
CA ILE A 41 15.37 -30.39 -4.05
C ILE A 41 16.45 -29.46 -4.61
N SER A 42 17.53 -29.26 -3.85
CA SER A 42 18.61 -28.34 -4.27
C SER A 42 19.42 -28.89 -5.44
N ALA A 43 19.54 -30.21 -5.61
CA ALA A 43 20.20 -30.81 -6.77
C ALA A 43 19.44 -30.54 -8.08
N ILE A 44 18.10 -30.48 -8.02
CA ILE A 44 17.25 -30.17 -9.17
C ILE A 44 17.16 -28.65 -9.39
N GLN A 45 16.92 -27.88 -8.33
CA GLN A 45 16.75 -26.42 -8.42
C GLN A 45 18.06 -25.70 -8.75
N ASP A 46 19.17 -26.09 -8.12
CA ASP A 46 20.48 -25.47 -8.30
C ASP A 46 21.40 -26.33 -9.17
N ARG A 47 20.85 -27.00 -10.19
CA ARG A 47 21.59 -27.95 -11.04
C ARG A 47 22.86 -27.37 -11.66
N THR A 48 22.82 -26.10 -12.08
CA THR A 48 24.01 -25.40 -12.61
C THR A 48 25.12 -25.32 -11.56
N LYS A 49 24.76 -25.01 -10.31
CA LYS A 49 25.70 -24.92 -9.20
C LYS A 49 26.28 -26.28 -8.84
N LEU A 50 25.44 -27.31 -8.82
CA LEU A 50 25.86 -28.70 -8.65
C LEU A 50 26.89 -29.11 -9.72
N GLY A 51 26.63 -28.77 -10.99
CA GLY A 51 27.57 -29.03 -12.09
C GLY A 51 28.91 -28.30 -11.93
N ILE A 52 28.88 -27.05 -11.47
CA ILE A 52 30.09 -26.28 -11.14
C ILE A 52 30.87 -26.94 -10.00
N ASP A 53 30.19 -27.30 -8.91
CA ASP A 53 30.83 -27.92 -7.74
C ASP A 53 31.44 -29.30 -8.09
N VAL A 54 30.75 -30.10 -8.92
CA VAL A 54 31.28 -31.37 -9.44
C VAL A 54 32.51 -31.13 -10.31
N ASN A 55 32.47 -30.16 -11.22
CA ASN A 55 33.60 -29.83 -12.08
C ASN A 55 34.81 -29.34 -11.27
N GLU A 56 34.60 -28.48 -10.27
CA GLU A 56 35.66 -28.04 -9.36
C GLU A 56 36.21 -29.17 -8.50
N GLY A 57 35.35 -30.01 -7.95
CA GLY A 57 35.73 -31.19 -7.19
C GLY A 57 36.62 -32.12 -8.02
N LEU A 58 36.21 -32.40 -9.25
CA LEU A 58 36.94 -33.28 -10.16
C LEU A 58 38.29 -32.71 -10.58
N LYS A 59 38.37 -31.41 -10.87
CA LYS A 59 39.65 -30.73 -11.17
C LYS A 59 40.63 -30.79 -10.00
N LYS A 60 40.13 -30.79 -8.75
CA LYS A 60 40.96 -30.90 -7.54
C LYS A 60 41.37 -32.35 -7.24
N SER A 61 40.46 -33.30 -7.47
CA SER A 61 40.64 -34.72 -7.12
C SER A 61 41.42 -35.52 -8.16
N VAL A 62 41.44 -35.09 -9.42
CA VAL A 62 42.23 -35.69 -10.49
C VAL A 62 43.53 -34.89 -10.66
N VAL A 63 44.56 -35.31 -9.92
CA VAL A 63 45.91 -34.76 -10.03
C VAL A 63 46.78 -35.75 -10.80
N GLY A 64 47.34 -35.31 -11.93
CA GLY A 64 48.16 -36.17 -12.77
C GLY A 64 48.40 -35.59 -14.16
N PRO A 65 48.85 -36.43 -15.11
CA PRO A 65 49.16 -36.01 -16.48
C PRO A 65 47.91 -35.67 -17.33
N VAL A 66 46.71 -35.86 -16.78
CA VAL A 66 45.43 -35.58 -17.43
C VAL A 66 44.88 -34.26 -16.90
N VAL A 67 44.45 -33.39 -17.81
CA VAL A 67 43.75 -32.14 -17.49
C VAL A 67 42.28 -32.30 -17.84
N ILE A 68 41.39 -31.97 -16.90
CA ILE A 68 39.95 -31.93 -17.14
C ILE A 68 39.59 -30.53 -17.63
N ASP A 69 39.12 -30.41 -18.87
CA ASP A 69 38.70 -29.12 -19.44
C ASP A 69 37.35 -28.68 -18.86
N SER A 70 36.31 -29.50 -19.03
CA SER A 70 34.97 -29.25 -18.48
C SER A 70 34.19 -30.53 -18.22
N VAL A 71 33.46 -30.56 -17.11
CA VAL A 71 32.47 -31.60 -16.80
C VAL A 71 31.08 -31.00 -16.91
N GLN A 72 30.21 -31.65 -17.66
CA GLN A 72 28.80 -31.26 -17.79
C GLN A 72 27.92 -32.36 -17.20
N VAL A 73 27.02 -31.98 -16.31
CA VAL A 73 26.01 -32.89 -15.76
C VAL A 73 24.79 -32.82 -16.68
N GLU A 74 24.52 -33.90 -17.43
CA GLU A 74 23.44 -33.98 -18.43
C GLU A 74 22.07 -34.31 -17.84
N ASP A 75 22.00 -35.10 -16.79
CA ASP A 75 20.76 -35.37 -16.07
C ASP A 75 21.01 -35.81 -14.63
N VAL A 76 20.04 -35.51 -13.75
CA VAL A 76 20.02 -35.95 -12.35
C VAL A 76 18.68 -36.61 -12.10
N THR A 77 18.65 -37.93 -12.25
CA THR A 77 17.45 -38.74 -12.08
C THR A 77 17.39 -39.34 -10.69
N PHE A 78 16.22 -39.30 -10.04
CA PHE A 78 15.95 -40.07 -8.83
C PHE A 78 15.00 -41.22 -9.15
N SER A 79 14.61 -42.02 -8.15
CA SER A 79 13.52 -42.97 -8.36
C SER A 79 12.19 -42.23 -8.51
N ASP A 80 11.31 -42.69 -9.39
CA ASP A 80 10.00 -42.07 -9.65
C ASP A 80 9.20 -41.81 -8.36
N ALA A 81 9.22 -42.78 -7.43
CA ALA A 81 8.53 -42.65 -6.14
C ALA A 81 9.07 -41.48 -5.30
N TYR A 82 10.37 -41.23 -5.38
CA TYR A 82 11.01 -40.15 -4.66
C TYR A 82 10.77 -38.80 -5.34
N GLU A 83 10.85 -38.71 -6.67
CA GLU A 83 10.52 -37.48 -7.43
C GLU A 83 9.09 -37.02 -7.14
N GLN A 84 8.11 -37.94 -7.19
CA GLN A 84 6.73 -37.65 -6.84
C GLN A 84 6.58 -37.14 -5.39
N SER A 85 7.36 -37.67 -4.45
CA SER A 85 7.30 -37.23 -3.05
C SER A 85 7.83 -35.80 -2.87
N ILE A 86 8.88 -35.44 -3.64
CA ILE A 86 9.47 -34.11 -3.62
C ILE A 86 8.53 -33.10 -4.29
N GLU A 87 7.98 -33.45 -5.45
CA GLU A 87 6.99 -32.62 -6.14
C GLU A 87 5.78 -32.34 -5.25
N LYS A 88 5.22 -33.36 -4.59
CA LYS A 88 4.11 -33.19 -3.64
C LYS A 88 4.46 -32.24 -2.51
N ARG A 89 5.66 -32.36 -1.93
CA ARG A 89 6.12 -31.44 -0.87
C ARG A 89 6.29 -30.02 -1.39
N MET A 90 6.87 -29.85 -2.57
CA MET A 90 7.05 -28.55 -3.21
C MET A 90 5.71 -27.88 -3.49
N MET A 91 4.74 -28.63 -4.04
CA MET A 91 3.39 -28.13 -4.27
C MET A 91 2.70 -27.72 -2.96
N ALA A 92 2.85 -28.50 -1.90
CA ALA A 92 2.30 -28.16 -0.59
C ALA A 92 2.95 -26.88 0.00
N GLU A 93 4.27 -26.71 -0.15
CA GLU A 93 4.96 -25.50 0.31
C GLU A 93 4.49 -24.26 -0.47
N VAL A 94 4.38 -24.39 -1.80
CA VAL A 94 3.83 -23.33 -2.68
C VAL A 94 2.39 -23.00 -2.28
N GLU A 95 1.55 -24.00 -2.02
CA GLU A 95 0.17 -23.79 -1.57
C GLU A 95 0.12 -23.04 -0.22
N ILE A 96 0.98 -23.39 0.74
CA ILE A 96 1.10 -22.67 2.02
C ILE A 96 1.52 -21.23 1.79
N GLN A 97 2.52 -21.00 0.94
CA GLN A 97 3.00 -19.66 0.62
C GLN A 97 1.91 -18.82 -0.06
N THR A 98 1.19 -19.38 -1.03
CA THR A 98 0.05 -18.73 -1.69
C THR A 98 -1.05 -18.39 -0.67
N LYS A 99 -1.41 -19.32 0.23
CA LYS A 99 -2.41 -19.06 1.28
C LYS A 99 -1.96 -17.92 2.22
N ARG A 100 -0.69 -17.88 2.59
CA ARG A 100 -0.13 -16.78 3.40
C ARG A 100 -0.20 -15.44 2.67
N GLN A 101 0.17 -15.39 1.40
CA GLN A 101 0.09 -14.17 0.58
C GLN A 101 -1.35 -13.69 0.42
N ASN A 102 -2.30 -14.61 0.21
CA ASN A 102 -3.71 -14.28 0.12
C ASN A 102 -4.25 -13.71 1.44
N LEU A 103 -3.90 -14.33 2.57
CA LEU A 103 -4.29 -13.87 3.89
C LEU A 103 -3.73 -12.48 4.19
N GLU A 104 -2.49 -12.21 3.81
CA GLU A 104 -1.88 -10.88 3.98
C GLU A 104 -2.56 -9.83 3.08
N THR A 105 -2.87 -10.20 1.84
CA THR A 105 -3.61 -9.33 0.92
C THR A 105 -4.99 -8.97 1.48
N GLU A 106 -5.70 -9.94 2.06
CA GLU A 106 -7.00 -9.72 2.68
C GLU A 106 -6.91 -8.79 3.90
N ARG A 107 -5.86 -8.94 4.72
CA ARG A 107 -5.60 -8.01 5.83
C ARG A 107 -5.37 -6.58 5.37
N ILE A 108 -4.54 -6.40 4.34
CA ILE A 108 -4.26 -5.09 3.76
C ILE A 108 -5.56 -4.47 3.22
N ASN A 109 -6.39 -5.24 2.51
CA ASN A 109 -7.67 -4.76 1.99
C ASN A 109 -8.64 -4.33 3.11
N ALA A 110 -8.70 -5.10 4.21
CA ALA A 110 -9.49 -4.74 5.36
C ALA A 110 -9.00 -3.43 6.00
N GLU A 111 -7.69 -3.25 6.13
CA GLU A 111 -7.08 -2.03 6.67
C GLU A 111 -7.34 -0.81 5.78
N ILE A 112 -7.23 -0.97 4.46
CA ILE A 112 -7.58 0.07 3.47
C ILE A 112 -9.05 0.49 3.65
N THR A 113 -9.96 -0.48 3.79
CA THR A 113 -11.39 -0.22 3.95
C THR A 113 -11.68 0.57 5.23
N VAL A 114 -11.08 0.17 6.35
CA VAL A 114 -11.21 0.90 7.64
C VAL A 114 -10.63 2.30 7.54
N THR A 115 -9.47 2.44 6.91
CA THR A 115 -8.79 3.73 6.72
C THR A 115 -9.62 4.66 5.84
N GLN A 116 -10.19 4.15 4.75
CA GLN A 116 -11.06 4.92 3.86
C GLN A 116 -12.36 5.34 4.57
N ALA A 117 -12.99 4.45 5.32
CA ALA A 117 -14.19 4.77 6.10
C ALA A 117 -13.90 5.84 7.16
N LYS A 118 -12.75 5.75 7.84
CA LYS A 118 -12.32 6.75 8.81
C LYS A 118 -12.04 8.10 8.12
N ALA A 119 -11.33 8.10 7.00
CA ALA A 119 -11.07 9.32 6.24
C ALA A 119 -12.36 9.99 5.74
N GLN A 120 -13.36 9.21 5.31
CA GLN A 120 -14.67 9.72 4.93
C GLN A 120 -15.43 10.31 6.12
N ALA A 121 -15.42 9.64 7.28
CA ALA A 121 -16.04 10.15 8.49
C ALA A 121 -15.38 11.46 8.96
N ASP A 122 -14.06 11.51 8.99
CA ASP A 122 -13.28 12.69 9.36
C ASP A 122 -13.55 13.85 8.39
N SER A 123 -13.61 13.58 7.09
CA SER A 123 -13.96 14.57 6.07
C SER A 123 -15.38 15.12 6.23
N ALA A 124 -16.36 14.26 6.49
CA ALA A 124 -17.74 14.66 6.73
C ALA A 124 -17.87 15.52 8.00
N LEU A 125 -17.17 15.14 9.07
CA LEU A 125 -17.12 15.92 10.32
C LEU A 125 -16.51 17.31 10.08
N ALA A 126 -15.36 17.38 9.40
CA ALA A 126 -14.70 18.63 9.08
C ALA A 126 -15.61 19.55 8.23
N LYS A 127 -16.34 18.99 7.26
CA LYS A 127 -17.31 19.73 6.45
C LYS A 127 -18.47 20.26 7.30
N ALA A 128 -19.05 19.44 8.16
CA ALA A 128 -20.14 19.86 9.04
C ALA A 128 -19.69 20.96 10.02
N GLN A 129 -18.47 20.86 10.56
CA GLN A 129 -17.88 21.89 11.41
C GLN A 129 -17.66 23.21 10.65
N ALA A 130 -17.14 23.13 9.42
CA ALA A 130 -16.95 24.31 8.57
C ALA A 130 -18.28 24.99 8.22
N GLU A 131 -19.32 24.22 7.91
CA GLU A 131 -20.67 24.74 7.66
C GLU A 131 -21.28 25.40 8.90
N ALA A 132 -21.18 24.75 10.06
CA ALA A 132 -21.67 25.31 11.33
C ALA A 132 -20.96 26.63 11.67
N GLU A 133 -19.64 26.68 11.50
CA GLU A 133 -18.86 27.90 11.75
C GLU A 133 -19.21 29.01 10.75
N ALA A 134 -19.40 28.67 9.47
CA ALA A 134 -19.84 29.64 8.47
C ALA A 134 -21.22 30.24 8.80
N ILE A 135 -22.16 29.42 9.27
CA ILE A 135 -23.49 29.88 9.72
C ILE A 135 -23.35 30.78 10.95
N ARG A 136 -22.51 30.39 11.93
CA ARG A 136 -22.27 31.18 13.14
C ARG A 136 -21.70 32.56 12.80
N VAL A 137 -20.67 32.61 11.96
CA VAL A 137 -20.03 33.87 11.53
C VAL A 137 -21.01 34.75 10.77
N ARG A 138 -21.80 34.17 9.85
CA ARG A 138 -22.85 34.90 9.12
C ARG A 138 -23.91 35.47 10.06
N GLY A 139 -24.39 34.66 11.01
CA GLY A 139 -25.39 35.09 11.99
C GLY A 139 -24.90 36.23 12.89
N ILE A 140 -23.63 36.20 13.30
CA ILE A 140 -23.02 37.32 14.04
C ILE A 140 -22.96 38.58 13.18
N ALA A 141 -22.48 38.46 11.93
CA ALA A 141 -22.40 39.60 11.02
C ALA A 141 -23.79 40.22 10.73
N GLU A 142 -24.82 39.40 10.55
CA GLU A 142 -26.21 39.86 10.36
C GLU A 142 -26.76 40.53 11.62
N ALA A 143 -26.51 39.95 12.80
CA ALA A 143 -26.93 40.54 14.07
C ALA A 143 -26.28 41.91 14.33
N ASP A 144 -24.98 42.04 14.04
CA ASP A 144 -24.25 43.29 14.16
C ASP A 144 -24.75 44.34 13.16
N ALA A 145 -25.03 43.94 11.91
CA ALA A 145 -25.62 44.81 10.92
C ALA A 145 -27.03 45.30 11.32
N ILE A 146 -27.86 44.43 11.89
CA ILE A 146 -29.20 44.80 12.40
C ILE A 146 -29.08 45.75 13.58
N LYS A 147 -28.17 45.50 14.53
CA LYS A 147 -27.91 46.40 15.66
C LYS A 147 -27.47 47.77 15.18
N ALA A 148 -26.48 47.83 14.29
CA ALA A 148 -25.99 49.09 13.72
C ALA A 148 -27.10 49.87 13.00
N ARG A 149 -27.95 49.19 12.21
CA ARG A 149 -29.13 49.79 11.59
C ARG A 149 -30.13 50.30 12.63
N GLY A 150 -30.43 49.51 13.66
CA GLY A 150 -31.34 49.89 14.74
C GLY A 150 -30.85 51.12 15.52
N GLU A 151 -29.55 51.17 15.82
CA GLU A 151 -28.91 52.32 16.47
C GLU A 151 -28.96 53.57 15.59
N ALA A 152 -28.63 53.45 14.29
CA ALA A 152 -28.71 54.56 13.34
C ALA A 152 -30.15 55.10 13.18
N LEU A 153 -31.15 54.22 13.17
CA LEU A 153 -32.56 54.61 13.13
C LEU A 153 -33.01 55.30 14.43
N LYS A 154 -32.55 54.81 15.59
CA LYS A 154 -32.88 55.39 16.90
C LYS A 154 -32.29 56.79 17.08
N GLN A 155 -31.07 57.02 16.57
CA GLN A 155 -30.43 58.34 16.57
C GLN A 155 -31.10 59.33 15.60
N ASN A 156 -31.74 58.83 14.54
CA ASN A 156 -32.42 59.63 13.52
C ASN A 156 -33.94 59.42 13.54
N ALA A 157 -34.57 59.62 14.70
CA ALA A 157 -36.02 59.43 14.87
C ALA A 157 -36.88 60.27 13.91
N GLN A 158 -36.38 61.45 13.49
CA GLN A 158 -37.04 62.30 12.48
C GLN A 158 -37.02 61.68 11.08
N LEU A 159 -36.02 60.86 10.76
CA LEU A 159 -35.93 60.15 9.48
C LEU A 159 -36.96 59.02 9.39
N ILE A 160 -37.24 58.33 10.51
CA ILE A 160 -38.31 57.32 10.56
C ILE A 160 -39.67 57.97 10.25
N ALA A 161 -39.94 59.14 10.84
CA ALA A 161 -41.16 59.89 10.57
C ALA A 161 -41.24 60.36 9.10
N LEU A 162 -40.11 60.80 8.52
CA LEU A 162 -40.03 61.20 7.11
C LEU A 162 -40.25 60.01 6.16
N THR A 163 -39.58 58.87 6.37
CA THR A 163 -39.74 57.68 5.52
C THR A 163 -41.12 57.04 5.67
N GLN A 164 -41.72 57.10 6.87
CA GLN A 164 -43.12 56.70 7.06
C GLN A 164 -44.07 57.61 6.28
N ALA A 165 -43.84 58.92 6.28
CA ALA A 165 -44.64 59.87 5.50
C ALA A 165 -44.46 59.66 3.98
N GLU A 166 -43.24 59.38 3.49
CA GLU A 166 -42.96 59.13 2.06
C GLU A 166 -43.54 57.80 1.55
N LYS A 167 -43.51 56.74 2.37
CA LYS A 167 -44.05 55.42 1.99
C LYS A 167 -45.55 55.30 2.20
N TRP A 168 -46.18 56.24 2.91
CA TRP A 168 -47.62 56.23 3.11
C TRP A 168 -48.33 56.72 1.86
N ASN A 169 -49.24 55.91 1.35
CA ASN A 169 -50.05 56.21 0.15
C ASN A 169 -51.14 57.28 0.38
N GLY A 170 -51.13 57.98 1.53
CA GLY A 170 -52.09 59.04 1.86
C GLY A 170 -53.51 58.57 2.18
N VAL A 171 -53.76 57.26 2.27
CA VAL A 171 -55.09 56.71 2.58
C VAL A 171 -55.22 56.47 4.08
N LEU A 172 -56.16 57.18 4.72
CA LEU A 172 -56.53 56.97 6.12
C LEU A 172 -57.42 55.72 6.27
N PRO A 173 -57.24 54.89 7.32
CA PRO A 173 -58.12 53.75 7.58
C PRO A 173 -59.58 54.21 7.75
N ALA A 174 -60.49 53.67 6.94
CA ALA A 174 -61.89 54.07 6.94
C ALA A 174 -62.69 53.55 8.16
N THR A 175 -62.10 52.65 8.96
CA THR A 175 -62.71 52.10 10.17
C THR A 175 -61.93 52.59 11.38
N MET A 176 -62.52 53.55 12.10
CA MET A 176 -61.98 54.09 13.34
C MET A 176 -62.58 53.34 14.53
N VAL A 177 -61.74 52.81 15.42
CA VAL A 177 -62.18 52.34 16.74
C VAL A 177 -62.37 53.58 17.62
N PRO A 178 -63.54 53.79 18.26
CA PRO A 178 -63.76 54.93 19.15
C PRO A 178 -62.72 54.94 20.28
N GLY A 179 -61.93 56.03 20.37
CA GLY A 179 -60.84 56.18 21.35
C GLY A 179 -59.46 55.69 20.89
N GLY A 180 -59.32 55.17 19.67
CA GLY A 180 -58.03 54.78 19.10
C GLY A 180 -57.22 55.97 18.59
N THR A 181 -55.94 56.06 18.98
CA THR A 181 -55.01 57.07 18.50
C THR A 181 -54.84 56.93 16.98
N VAL A 182 -55.04 58.03 16.22
CA VAL A 182 -54.71 58.04 14.80
C VAL A 182 -53.19 57.89 14.63
N PRO A 183 -52.72 57.04 13.70
CA PRO A 183 -51.30 57.03 13.37
C PRO A 183 -50.84 58.43 12.99
N PHE A 184 -49.67 58.84 13.48
CA PHE A 184 -48.98 60.11 13.20
C PHE A 184 -49.47 61.40 13.90
N LEU A 185 -50.60 61.41 14.61
CA LEU A 185 -50.98 62.58 15.44
C LEU A 185 -50.96 62.20 16.93
N ASN A 186 -49.92 62.62 17.64
CA ASN A 186 -49.94 62.70 19.09
C ASN A 186 -50.77 63.92 19.51
N LEU A 187 -52.09 63.72 19.64
CA LEU A 187 -52.96 64.71 20.27
C LEU A 187 -52.64 64.72 21.77
N LYS A 188 -51.79 65.66 22.19
CA LYS A 188 -51.56 65.92 23.61
C LYS A 188 -52.90 66.41 24.18
N ALA A 189 -53.55 65.58 25.00
CA ALA A 189 -54.76 65.97 25.71
C ALA A 189 -54.41 67.15 26.62
N ASN A 190 -54.75 68.35 26.17
CA ASN A 190 -54.62 69.54 26.99
C ASN A 190 -55.72 69.45 28.04
N SER A 191 -55.32 69.16 29.28
CA SER A 191 -56.17 69.32 30.46
C SER A 191 -56.50 70.81 30.60
N GLY A 192 -57.64 71.21 30.07
CA GLY A 192 -58.24 72.53 30.24
C GLY A 192 -59.41 72.41 31.18
N ASN A 193 -59.20 72.91 32.40
CA ASN A 193 -60.18 73.15 33.45
C ASN A 193 -61.30 74.10 32.95
N ASP A 194 -62.55 73.69 33.12
CA ASP A 194 -63.69 74.50 33.61
C ASP A 194 -64.92 73.60 33.85
#